data_AF-A0A7L3PRZ3-F1
#
_entry.id   AF-A0A7L3PRZ3-F1
#
_cell.length_a   1.000
_cell.length_b   1.000
_cell.length_c   1.000
_cell.angle_alpha   90.00
_cell.angle_beta   90.00
_cell.angle_gamma   90.00
#
_symmetry.space_group_name_H-M   'P 1'
#
loop_
_entity.id
_entity.type
_entity.pdbx_description
1 polymer ?
#
loop_
_entity_poly.entity_id
_entity_poly.type
_entity_poly.pdbx_seq_one_letter_code
_entity_poly.pdbx_strand_id
1 'polypeptide(L)'
;QSGELPSERWNPTQNVRTILLSVISLLNEPNTFSPANVDASVMYRKWKESKGKDREYTDIIRKQVLGTKLDAERDGVKVPTTLAEYCVKTKAPASDEGSDLFYDDYYEDDEMEEEAESCYGDEDDSGNEES
;
A
#
# COMPACT_ATOMS: atom_id res chain seq x y z
N GLN A 1 -25.48 -2.37 -13.68
CA GLN A 1 -24.35 -2.67 -12.78
C GLN A 1 -23.25 -3.27 -13.64
N SER A 2 -22.02 -2.75 -13.60
CA SER A 2 -20.98 -2.96 -14.64
C SER A 2 -20.34 -4.37 -14.69
N GLY A 3 -20.91 -5.39 -14.05
CA GLY A 3 -20.38 -6.77 -14.05
C GLY A 3 -19.06 -6.99 -13.28
N GLU A 4 -18.36 -5.93 -12.88
CA GLU A 4 -17.07 -6.03 -12.15
C GLU A 4 -17.23 -6.56 -10.73
N LEU A 5 -16.26 -7.37 -10.29
CA LEU A 5 -16.20 -8.00 -8.98
C LEU A 5 -16.00 -6.96 -7.86
N PRO A 6 -16.42 -7.24 -6.61
CA PRO A 6 -16.16 -6.34 -5.48
C PRO A 6 -14.68 -6.02 -5.24
N SER A 7 -13.79 -6.96 -5.59
CA SER A 7 -12.33 -6.79 -5.52
C SER A 7 -11.75 -5.82 -6.56
N GLU A 8 -12.48 -5.59 -7.66
CA GLU A 8 -12.10 -4.66 -8.73
C GLU A 8 -12.60 -3.23 -8.45
N ARG A 9 -13.37 -3.05 -7.38
CA ARG A 9 -13.87 -1.77 -6.92
C ARG A 9 -13.15 -1.34 -5.65
N TRP A 10 -13.05 -0.03 -5.46
CA TRP A 10 -12.61 0.52 -4.18
C TRP A 10 -13.56 0.09 -3.07
N ASN A 11 -12.99 -0.40 -1.97
CA ASN A 11 -13.71 -0.75 -0.75
C ASN A 11 -12.73 -0.66 0.45
N PRO A 12 -13.23 -0.59 1.70
CA PRO A 12 -12.37 -0.39 2.87
C PRO A 12 -11.33 -1.48 3.16
N THR A 13 -11.44 -2.65 2.51
CA THR A 13 -10.45 -3.73 2.65
C THR A 13 -9.24 -3.58 1.72
N GLN A 14 -9.33 -2.67 0.74
CA GLN A 14 -8.21 -2.33 -0.15
C GLN A 14 -7.14 -1.54 0.63
N ASN A 15 -5.88 -1.74 0.26
CA ASN A 15 -4.76 -1.05 0.88
C ASN A 15 -3.73 -0.64 -0.17
N VAL A 16 -2.74 0.16 0.25
CA VAL A 16 -1.70 0.68 -0.68
C VAL A 16 -0.97 -0.47 -1.39
N ARG A 17 -0.70 -1.58 -0.70
CA ARG A 17 -0.04 -2.74 -1.30
C ARG A 17 -0.88 -3.33 -2.44
N THR A 18 -2.19 -3.52 -2.26
CA THR A 18 -3.06 -4.07 -3.32
C THR A 18 -3.15 -3.13 -4.51
N ILE A 19 -3.16 -1.81 -4.28
CA ILE A 19 -3.14 -0.78 -5.33
C ILE A 19 -1.82 -0.84 -6.13
N LEU A 20 -0.66 -0.90 -5.47
CA LEU A 20 0.61 -0.92 -6.18
C LEU A 20 0.76 -2.18 -7.06
N LEU A 21 0.30 -3.33 -6.57
CA LEU A 21 0.28 -4.56 -7.35
C LEU A 21 -0.66 -4.46 -8.57
N SER A 22 -1.82 -3.81 -8.43
CA SER A 22 -2.74 -3.62 -9.55
C SER A 22 -2.16 -2.67 -10.61
N VAL A 23 -1.44 -1.62 -10.21
CA VAL A 23 -0.73 -0.73 -11.13
C VAL A 23 0.36 -1.48 -11.92
N ILE A 24 1.15 -2.32 -11.25
CA ILE A 24 2.16 -3.15 -11.93
C ILE A 24 1.49 -4.09 -12.94
N SER A 25 0.36 -4.71 -12.57
CA SER A 25 -0.43 -5.55 -13.48
C SER A 25 -0.89 -4.77 -14.71
N LEU A 26 -1.45 -3.57 -14.52
CA LEU A 26 -1.93 -2.71 -15.60
C LEU A 26 -0.81 -2.26 -16.56
N LEU A 27 0.41 -2.02 -16.05
CA LEU A 27 1.56 -1.69 -16.88
C LEU A 27 2.03 -2.88 -17.74
N ASN A 28 1.92 -4.12 -17.22
CA ASN A 28 2.24 -5.32 -17.99
C ASN A 28 1.16 -5.64 -19.03
N GLU A 29 -0.11 -5.46 -18.68
CA GLU A 29 -1.26 -5.73 -19.54
C GLU A 29 -2.21 -4.52 -19.58
N PRO A 30 -1.95 -3.54 -20.48
CA PRO A 30 -2.80 -2.37 -20.61
C PRO A 30 -4.24 -2.71 -20.99
N ASN A 31 -5.21 -2.03 -20.36
CA ASN A 31 -6.62 -2.18 -20.72
C ASN A 31 -6.94 -1.44 -22.04
N THR A 32 -7.20 -2.20 -23.12
CA THR A 32 -7.56 -1.66 -24.43
C THR A 32 -9.06 -1.58 -24.71
N PHE A 33 -9.90 -2.12 -23.81
CA PHE A 33 -11.36 -2.08 -23.95
C PHE A 33 -11.92 -0.73 -23.48
N SER A 34 -11.33 -0.14 -22.45
CA SER A 34 -11.67 1.19 -21.95
C SER A 34 -10.38 1.99 -21.66
N PRO A 35 -9.68 2.44 -22.71
CA PRO A 35 -8.39 3.11 -22.54
C PRO A 35 -8.57 4.55 -22.05
N ALA A 36 -7.73 4.98 -21.11
CA ALA A 36 -7.65 6.38 -20.72
C ALA A 36 -7.04 7.26 -21.84
N ASN A 37 -6.13 6.69 -22.64
CA ASN A 37 -5.54 7.32 -23.82
C ASN A 37 -5.80 6.42 -25.05
N VAL A 38 -6.69 6.88 -25.92
CA VAL A 38 -7.13 6.14 -27.12
C VAL A 38 -5.98 5.95 -28.10
N ASP A 39 -5.18 6.99 -28.36
CA ASP A 39 -4.08 6.93 -29.32
C ASP A 39 -3.00 5.92 -28.89
N ALA A 40 -2.60 5.96 -27.62
CA ALA A 40 -1.66 5.00 -27.05
C ALA A 40 -2.22 3.57 -27.12
N SER A 41 -3.52 3.39 -26.90
CA SER A 41 -4.18 2.08 -27.02
C SER A 41 -4.13 1.53 -28.44
N VAL A 42 -4.38 2.38 -29.45
CA VAL A 42 -4.26 2.00 -30.87
C VAL A 42 -2.82 1.62 -31.22
N MET A 43 -1.83 2.42 -30.79
CA MET A 43 -0.42 2.12 -31.01
C MET A 43 0.00 0.79 -30.35
N TYR A 44 -0.41 0.55 -29.11
CA TYR A 44 -0.14 -0.72 -28.40
C TYR A 44 -0.72 -1.92 -29.15
N ARG A 45 -1.97 -1.82 -29.60
CA ARG A 45 -2.63 -2.88 -30.37
C ARG A 45 -1.91 -3.17 -31.69
N LYS A 46 -1.55 -2.14 -32.47
CA LYS A 46 -0.78 -2.30 -33.72
C LYS A 46 0.56 -2.99 -33.48
N TRP A 47 1.30 -2.58 -32.44
CA TRP A 47 2.54 -3.24 -32.04
C TRP A 47 2.33 -4.73 -31.71
N LYS A 48 1.28 -5.06 -30.95
CA LYS A 48 0.97 -6.44 -30.55
C LYS A 48 0.52 -7.31 -31.74
N GLU A 49 -0.41 -6.81 -32.55
CA GLU A 49 -0.94 -7.48 -33.75
C GLU A 49 0.14 -7.69 -34.81
N SER A 50 1.07 -6.74 -34.96
CA SER A 50 2.20 -6.85 -35.89
C SER A 50 3.33 -7.75 -35.38
N LYS A 51 3.21 -8.31 -34.18
CA LYS A 51 4.25 -9.11 -33.48
C LYS A 51 5.57 -8.35 -33.34
N GLY A 52 5.49 -7.06 -33.02
CA GLY A 52 6.65 -6.19 -32.78
C GLY A 52 7.33 -5.64 -34.03
N LYS A 53 6.74 -5.80 -35.21
CA LYS A 53 7.25 -5.17 -36.45
C LYS A 53 7.02 -3.67 -36.47
N ASP A 54 5.85 -3.22 -36.02
CA ASP A 54 5.58 -1.81 -35.77
C ASP A 54 6.30 -1.39 -34.49
N ARG A 55 7.21 -0.41 -34.57
CA ARG A 55 8.06 -0.01 -33.44
C ARG A 55 7.62 1.28 -32.76
N GLU A 56 6.63 1.98 -33.30
CA GLU A 56 6.24 3.32 -32.85
C GLU A 56 6.00 3.38 -31.34
N TYR A 57 5.18 2.45 -30.82
CA TYR A 57 4.88 2.34 -29.39
C TYR A 57 6.15 2.15 -28.54
N THR A 58 7.04 1.23 -28.96
CA THR A 58 8.27 0.92 -28.20
C THR A 58 9.31 2.03 -28.26
N ASP A 59 9.32 2.81 -29.35
CA ASP A 59 10.27 3.89 -29.55
C ASP A 59 9.93 5.09 -28.66
N ILE A 60 8.63 5.38 -28.48
CA ILE A 60 8.14 6.39 -27.53
C ILE A 60 8.54 6.00 -26.10
N ILE A 61 8.29 4.75 -25.69
CA ILE A 61 8.67 4.26 -24.35
C ILE A 61 10.19 4.38 -24.16
N ARG A 62 10.98 3.97 -25.15
CA ARG A 62 12.45 4.07 -25.07
C ARG A 62 12.91 5.52 -24.90
N LYS A 63 12.32 6.45 -25.64
CA LYS A 63 12.62 7.89 -25.53
C LYS A 63 12.32 8.41 -24.12
N GLN A 64 11.17 8.04 -23.55
CA GLN A 64 10.78 8.46 -22.20
C GLN A 64 11.71 7.86 -21.13
N VAL A 65 12.01 6.56 -21.18
CA VAL A 65 12.94 5.89 -20.26
C VAL A 65 14.36 6.48 -20.33
N LEU A 66 14.80 6.91 -21.51
CA LEU A 66 16.08 7.60 -21.64
C LEU A 66 16.03 9.01 -21.03
N GLY A 67 14.92 9.72 -21.16
CA GLY A 67 14.73 11.05 -20.58
C GLY A 67 14.80 11.04 -19.06
N THR A 68 14.19 10.04 -18.41
CA THR A 68 14.15 9.95 -16.93
C THR A 68 15.51 9.65 -16.30
N LYS A 69 16.54 9.28 -17.08
CA LYS A 69 17.90 9.09 -16.55
C LYS A 69 18.49 10.37 -15.98
N LEU A 70 18.19 11.51 -16.59
CA LEU A 70 18.65 12.82 -16.11
C LEU A 70 17.98 13.18 -14.78
N ASP A 71 16.70 12.84 -14.63
CA ASP A 71 15.97 13.03 -13.38
C ASP A 71 16.56 12.15 -12.26
N ALA A 72 16.85 10.88 -12.57
CA ALA A 72 17.47 9.97 -11.61
C ALA A 72 18.85 10.45 -11.15
N GLU A 73 19.66 11.00 -12.07
CA GLU A 73 20.96 11.59 -11.73
C GLU A 73 20.82 12.83 -10.85
N ARG A 74 19.90 13.75 -11.18
CA ARG A 74 19.58 14.93 -10.35
C ARG A 74 19.19 14.52 -8.93
N ASP A 75 18.39 13.47 -8.80
CA ASP A 75 17.87 13.02 -7.51
C ASP A 75 18.88 12.09 -6.77
N GLY A 76 20.05 11.83 -7.36
CA GLY A 76 21.08 10.96 -6.78
C GLY A 76 20.67 9.48 -6.68
N VAL A 77 19.66 9.06 -7.45
CA VAL A 77 19.08 7.71 -7.41
C VAL A 77 19.72 6.83 -8.48
N LYS A 78 20.32 5.71 -8.08
CA LYS A 78 20.80 4.68 -9.02
C LYS A 78 19.67 3.71 -9.38
N VAL A 79 19.25 3.73 -10.65
CA VAL A 79 18.22 2.81 -11.16
C VAL A 79 18.78 1.38 -11.24
N PRO A 80 18.11 0.38 -10.62
CA PRO A 80 18.53 -1.02 -10.72
C PRO A 80 18.33 -1.57 -12.13
N THR A 81 19.30 -2.35 -12.61
CA THR A 81 19.28 -2.92 -13.97
C THR A 81 19.26 -4.45 -13.98
N THR A 82 19.60 -5.05 -12.85
CA THR A 82 19.54 -6.50 -12.65
C THR A 82 18.40 -6.87 -11.72
N LEU A 83 17.92 -8.11 -11.83
CA LEU A 83 16.89 -8.62 -10.92
C LEU A 83 17.35 -8.60 -9.46
N ALA A 84 18.62 -8.89 -9.21
CA ALA A 84 19.19 -8.89 -7.86
C ALA A 84 19.20 -7.48 -7.25
N GLU A 85 19.55 -6.46 -8.04
CA GLU A 85 19.50 -5.06 -7.61
C GLU A 85 18.05 -4.58 -7.41
N TYR A 86 17.10 -5.05 -8.22
CA TYR A 86 15.70 -4.68 -8.09
C TYR A 86 15.04 -5.32 -6.87
N CYS A 87 15.40 -6.56 -6.53
CA CYS A 87 14.80 -7.34 -5.45
C CYS A 87 15.61 -7.30 -4.14
N VAL A 88 16.36 -6.23 -3.88
CA VAL A 88 17.07 -6.08 -2.60
C VAL A 88 16.05 -6.02 -1.47
N LYS A 89 16.15 -6.94 -0.52
CA LYS A 89 15.41 -6.84 0.74
C LYS A 89 16.00 -5.68 1.52
N THR A 90 15.24 -4.60 1.69
CA THR A 90 15.61 -3.53 2.61
C THR A 90 15.80 -4.14 3.99
N LYS A 91 17.07 -4.23 4.45
CA LYS A 91 17.34 -4.49 5.85
C LYS A 91 16.84 -3.26 6.60
N ALA A 92 15.85 -3.44 7.48
CA ALA A 92 15.44 -2.36 8.36
C ALA A 92 16.69 -1.83 9.09
N PRO A 93 16.85 -0.50 9.25
CA PRO A 93 17.86 0.01 10.16
C PRO A 93 17.66 -0.67 11.51
N ALA A 94 18.77 -1.06 12.16
CA ALA A 94 18.69 -1.63 13.50
C ALA A 94 17.91 -0.65 14.39
N SER A 95 16.91 -1.14 15.11
CA SER A 95 16.26 -0.37 16.17
C SER A 95 17.36 0.08 17.12
N ASP A 96 17.49 1.40 17.27
CA ASP A 96 18.31 2.01 18.31
C ASP A 96 17.73 1.56 19.66
N GLU A 97 18.41 0.62 20.33
CA GLU A 97 18.07 0.23 21.70
C GLU A 97 18.48 1.38 22.63
N GLY A 98 17.62 2.38 22.77
CA GLY A 98 17.98 3.58 23.49
C GLY A 98 16.85 4.57 23.72
N SER A 99 15.71 4.11 24.26
CA SER A 99 14.70 5.01 24.85
C SER A 99 13.75 4.24 25.78
N ASP A 100 14.29 3.50 26.73
CA ASP A 100 13.55 3.06 27.92
C ASP A 100 13.67 4.13 29.01
N LEU A 101 13.10 5.30 28.74
CA LEU A 101 12.99 6.40 29.69
C LEU A 101 11.66 7.07 29.39
N PHE A 102 10.69 6.91 30.27
CA PHE A 102 9.52 7.76 30.55
C PHE A 102 8.33 6.90 30.99
N TYR A 103 8.50 6.06 32.02
CA TYR A 103 7.40 5.66 32.90
C TYR A 103 8.02 5.11 34.19
N ASP A 104 8.65 5.99 34.97
CA ASP A 104 8.83 5.70 36.38
C ASP A 104 8.67 6.98 37.20
N ASP A 105 7.92 6.81 38.27
CA ASP A 105 7.90 7.65 39.46
C ASP A 105 7.43 9.10 39.31
N TYR A 106 6.13 9.37 39.48
CA TYR A 106 5.63 10.38 40.44
C TYR A 106 4.15 10.13 40.79
N TYR A 107 3.86 10.22 42.10
CA TYR A 107 2.57 10.10 42.81
C TYR A 107 2.27 8.76 43.49
N GLU A 108 3.20 8.29 44.34
CA GLU A 108 2.80 7.76 45.64
C GLU A 108 2.42 8.94 46.56
N ASP A 109 1.26 8.80 47.20
CA ASP A 109 0.86 9.37 48.49
C ASP A 109 0.46 10.86 48.57
N ASP A 110 -0.85 11.12 48.39
CA ASP A 110 -1.59 12.02 49.28
C ASP A 110 -2.91 11.31 49.64
N GLU A 111 -2.89 10.55 50.73
CA GLU A 111 -4.06 10.13 51.49
C GLU A 111 -4.99 11.34 51.75
N MET A 112 -6.09 11.46 50.99
CA MET A 112 -7.27 12.21 51.45
C MET A 112 -8.33 11.20 51.91
N GLU A 113 -8.32 10.95 53.22
CA GLU A 113 -9.53 10.58 53.96
C GLU A 113 -10.60 11.65 53.71
N GLU A 114 -11.78 11.28 53.20
CA GLU A 114 -13.05 11.73 53.78
C GLU A 114 -14.15 10.68 53.52
N GLU A 115 -14.94 10.48 54.57
CA GLU A 115 -15.91 9.42 54.78
C GLU A 115 -17.16 9.46 53.89
N ALA A 116 -17.70 8.25 53.68
CA ALA A 116 -19.11 7.85 53.67
C ALA A 116 -20.05 8.40 52.59
N GLU A 117 -20.53 7.48 51.73
CA GLU A 117 -21.97 7.20 51.67
C GLU A 117 -22.26 5.77 51.19
N SER A 118 -22.77 4.95 52.11
CA SER A 118 -23.30 3.61 51.83
C SER A 118 -24.68 3.71 51.18
N CYS A 119 -24.92 3.01 50.07
CA CYS A 119 -26.28 2.74 49.57
C CYS A 119 -26.31 1.42 48.79
N TYR A 120 -26.67 0.34 49.50
CA TYR A 120 -27.32 -0.92 49.05
C TYR A 120 -26.55 -1.77 48.02
N GLY A 121 -26.15 -3.02 48.23
CA GLY A 121 -26.69 -4.07 49.09
C GLY A 121 -27.58 -5.02 48.29
N ASP A 122 -26.95 -6.03 47.65
CA ASP A 122 -27.49 -7.35 47.23
C ASP A 122 -28.58 -7.31 46.10
N GLU A 123 -28.72 -8.24 45.14
CA GLU A 123 -28.73 -9.71 45.22
C GLU A 123 -28.41 -10.37 43.86
N ASP A 124 -27.76 -11.53 43.95
CA ASP A 124 -27.60 -12.59 42.95
C ASP A 124 -28.95 -13.13 42.41
N ASP A 125 -29.07 -13.36 41.10
CA ASP A 125 -30.11 -14.26 40.54
C ASP A 125 -29.65 -14.94 39.23
N SER A 126 -28.96 -16.07 39.39
CA SER A 126 -29.32 -17.42 38.89
C SER A 126 -30.02 -17.61 37.52
N GLY A 127 -29.46 -18.52 36.70
CA GLY A 127 -30.14 -19.32 35.65
C GLY A 127 -30.32 -18.62 34.28
N ASN A 128 -30.39 -19.28 33.13
CA ASN A 128 -30.53 -20.68 32.78
C ASN A 128 -30.28 -20.87 31.25
N GLU A 129 -29.72 -22.03 30.90
CA GLU A 129 -29.87 -22.92 29.72
C GLU A 129 -30.43 -22.44 28.35
N GLU A 130 -29.74 -22.93 27.30
CA GLU A 130 -30.25 -23.57 26.07
C GLU A 130 -31.46 -22.99 25.32
N SER A 131 -31.23 -22.48 24.11
CA SER A 131 -31.90 -22.86 22.84
C SER A 131 -31.24 -22.21 21.63
#